data_AF-A0A3C1U7T6-F1
#
_entry.id   AF-A0A3C1U7T6-F1
#
_cell.length_a   1.000
_cell.length_b   1.000
_cell.length_c   1.000
_cell.angle_alpha   90.00
_cell.angle_beta   90.00
_cell.angle_gamma   90.00
#
_symmetry.space_group_name_H-M   'P 1'
#
loop_
_entity.id
_entity.type
_entity.pdbx_description
1 polymer ?
#
loop_
_entity_poly.entity_id
_entity_poly.type
_entity_poly.pdbx_seq_one_letter_code
_entity_poly.pdbx_strand_id
1 'polypeptide(L)'
;MKKTEIERLRQEILTKNIYLRQMRIWFLLSTLLVLVCALIAFWGFSGVSDAFLPNISVATRQPIAWIATAIGACALFFSGLVVIALINGRKHVLSLIDQLNAKTGGKVK
;
A
#
# COMPACT_ATOMS: atom_id res chain seq x y z
N MET A 1 -12.66 -3.12 38.30
CA MET A 1 -12.10 -3.21 36.94
C MET A 1 -11.32 -1.93 36.63
N LYS A 2 -10.08 -2.00 36.14
CA LYS A 2 -9.22 -0.82 35.98
C LYS A 2 -9.60 -0.03 34.71
N LYS A 3 -10.21 1.15 34.88
CA LYS A 3 -10.53 2.09 33.78
C LYS A 3 -9.34 2.34 32.84
N THR A 4 -8.13 2.32 33.41
CA THR A 4 -6.86 2.47 32.68
C THR A 4 -6.62 1.41 31.60
N GLU A 5 -7.06 0.16 31.79
CA GLU A 5 -6.89 -0.89 30.77
C GLU A 5 -7.84 -0.71 29.59
N ILE A 6 -9.04 -0.20 29.84
CA ILE A 6 -10.04 0.11 28.80
C ILE A 6 -9.56 1.29 27.95
N GLU A 7 -8.99 2.32 28.59
CA GLU A 7 -8.41 3.46 27.89
C GLU A 7 -7.20 3.08 27.05
N ARG A 8 -6.32 2.22 27.58
CA ARG A 8 -5.18 1.69 26.82
C ARG A 8 -5.62 0.94 25.56
N LEU A 9 -6.64 0.07 25.67
CA LEU A 9 -7.20 -0.65 24.53
C LEU A 9 -7.80 0.31 23.48
N ARG A 10 -8.52 1.35 23.92
CA ARG A 10 -9.05 2.38 23.02
C ARG A 10 -7.95 3.13 22.28
N GLN A 11 -6.89 3.56 22.98
CA GLN A 11 -5.75 4.23 22.35
C GLN A 11 -5.04 3.33 21.35
N GLU A 12 -4.87 2.04 21.66
CA GLU A 12 -4.26 1.09 20.74
C GLU A 12 -5.08 0.90 19.47
N ILE A 13 -6.42 0.78 19.59
CA ILE A 13 -7.34 0.69 18.45
C ILE A 13 -7.25 1.94 17.57
N LEU A 14 -7.31 3.14 18.17
CA LEU A 14 -7.22 4.41 17.43
C LEU A 14 -5.89 4.51 16.67
N THR A 15 -4.79 4.20 17.35
CA THR A 15 -3.44 4.24 16.79
C THR A 15 -3.32 3.26 15.60
N LYS A 16 -3.75 2.01 15.77
CA LYS A 16 -3.74 1.02 14.68
C LYS A 16 -4.65 1.44 13.52
N ASN A 17 -5.80 2.07 13.78
CA ASN A 17 -6.69 2.53 12.72
C ASN A 17 -6.06 3.67 11.88
N ILE A 18 -5.32 4.58 12.52
CA ILE A 18 -4.53 5.60 11.81
C ILE A 18 -3.48 4.94 10.91
N TYR A 19 -2.73 3.96 11.43
CA TYR A 19 -1.75 3.23 10.62
C TYR A 19 -2.39 2.46 9.46
N LEU A 20 -3.53 1.81 9.67
CA LEU A 20 -4.27 1.13 8.60
C LEU A 20 -4.73 2.10 7.51
N ARG A 21 -5.20 3.29 7.91
CA ARG A 21 -5.57 4.34 6.95
C ARG A 21 -4.36 4.82 6.15
N GLN A 22 -3.21 4.99 6.81
CA GLN A 22 -1.98 5.40 6.14
C GLN A 22 -1.46 4.31 5.19
N MET A 23 -1.49 3.04 5.62
CA MET A 23 -1.13 1.88 4.77
C MET A 23 -1.99 1.81 3.51
N ARG A 24 -3.27 2.19 3.58
CA ARG A 24 -4.12 2.28 2.37
C ARG A 24 -3.61 3.34 1.39
N ILE A 25 -3.11 4.48 1.86
CA ILE A 25 -2.53 5.51 1.01
C ILE A 25 -1.23 5.00 0.37
N TRP A 26 -0.36 4.35 1.15
CA TRP A 26 0.86 3.72 0.64
C TRP A 26 0.58 2.66 -0.44
N PHE A 27 -0.48 1.86 -0.26
CA PHE A 27 -0.93 0.90 -1.27
C PHE A 27 -1.35 1.60 -2.58
N LEU A 28 -2.12 2.68 -2.49
CA LEU A 28 -2.55 3.44 -3.68
C LEU A 28 -1.36 4.08 -4.40
N LEU A 29 -0.43 4.68 -3.67
CA LEU A 29 0.79 5.27 -4.23
C LEU A 29 1.69 4.21 -4.88
N SER A 30 1.85 3.06 -4.24
CA SER A 30 2.63 1.94 -4.78
C SER A 30 1.99 1.39 -6.05
N THR A 31 0.66 1.25 -6.08
CA THR A 31 -0.07 0.80 -7.28
C THR A 31 0.03 1.82 -8.41
N LEU A 32 -0.07 3.11 -8.10
CA LEU A 32 0.13 4.17 -9.09
C LEU A 32 1.54 4.14 -9.67
N LEU A 33 2.56 3.92 -8.83
CA LEU A 33 3.95 3.78 -9.28
C LEU A 33 4.11 2.59 -10.24
N VAL A 34 3.49 1.44 -9.93
CA VAL A 34 3.50 0.26 -10.83
C VAL A 34 2.90 0.62 -12.19
N LEU A 35 1.77 1.34 -12.23
CA LEU A 35 1.13 1.75 -13.48
C LEU A 35 2.03 2.68 -14.30
N VAL A 36 2.66 3.66 -13.67
CA VAL A 36 3.61 4.57 -14.34
C VAL A 36 4.81 3.79 -14.89
N CYS A 37 5.40 2.91 -14.10
CA CYS A 37 6.49 2.04 -14.54
C CYS A 37 6.09 1.14 -15.72
N ALA A 38 4.86 0.59 -15.69
CA ALA A 38 4.33 -0.23 -16.78
C ALA A 38 4.17 0.57 -18.08
N LEU A 39 3.70 1.83 -17.99
CA LEU A 39 3.60 2.72 -19.16
C LEU A 39 4.97 3.04 -19.74
N ILE A 40 5.96 3.34 -18.89
CA ILE A 40 7.34 3.63 -19.33
C ILE A 40 7.97 2.39 -19.96
N ALA A 41 7.79 1.21 -19.36
CA ALA A 41 8.28 -0.05 -19.91
C ALA A 41 7.61 -0.37 -21.25
N PHE A 42 6.29 -0.20 -21.35
CA PHE A 42 5.56 -0.38 -22.61
C PHE A 42 6.07 0.57 -23.69
N TRP A 43 6.22 1.87 -23.39
CA TRP A 43 6.80 2.85 -24.31
C TRP A 43 8.21 2.46 -24.76
N GLY A 44 9.07 2.08 -23.81
CA GLY A 44 10.46 1.74 -24.08
C GLY A 44 10.64 0.46 -24.91
N PHE A 45 9.79 -0.55 -24.72
CA PHE A 45 9.84 -1.80 -25.49
C PHE A 45 9.07 -1.75 -26.82
N SER A 46 7.93 -1.04 -26.87
CA SER A 46 7.12 -0.94 -28.10
C SER A 46 7.75 -0.05 -29.17
N GLY A 47 8.67 0.82 -28.78
CA GLY A 47 9.35 1.73 -29.72
C GLY A 47 8.45 2.83 -30.27
N VAL A 48 7.25 3.03 -29.70
CA VAL A 48 6.33 4.10 -30.09
C VAL A 48 7.04 5.45 -29.98
N SER A 49 7.12 6.17 -31.10
CA SER A 49 7.53 7.57 -31.07
C SER A 49 6.38 8.41 -30.52
N ASP A 50 6.65 9.13 -29.45
CA ASP A 50 5.72 10.11 -28.90
C ASP A 50 6.19 11.54 -29.22
N ALA A 51 5.29 12.50 -29.02
CA ALA A 51 5.58 13.91 -29.29
C ALA A 51 6.51 14.54 -28.24
N PHE A 52 6.64 13.95 -27.04
CA PHE A 52 7.42 14.51 -25.94
C PHE A 52 8.91 14.14 -26.01
N LEU A 53 9.22 12.95 -26.52
CA LEU A 53 10.59 12.42 -26.66
C LEU A 53 10.82 11.91 -28.10
N PRO A 54 10.74 12.81 -29.10
CA PRO A 54 11.02 12.45 -30.49
C PRO A 54 12.52 12.09 -30.63
N ASN A 55 12.80 11.10 -31.47
CA ASN A 55 14.16 10.69 -31.87
C ASN A 55 15.06 10.08 -30.76
N ILE A 56 14.50 9.48 -29.71
CA ILE A 56 15.31 8.69 -28.78
C ILE A 56 15.73 7.37 -29.43
N SER A 57 17.04 7.09 -29.41
CA SER A 57 17.62 5.87 -29.96
C SER A 57 17.16 4.61 -29.20
N VAL A 58 17.13 3.48 -29.89
CA VAL A 58 16.82 2.17 -29.29
C VAL A 58 17.81 1.85 -28.15
N ALA A 59 19.09 2.19 -28.32
CA ALA A 59 20.14 1.98 -27.33
C ALA A 59 19.89 2.72 -26.00
N THR A 60 19.09 3.79 -26.02
CA THR A 60 18.70 4.54 -24.81
C THR A 60 17.34 4.07 -24.27
N ARG A 61 16.38 3.72 -25.14
CA ARG A 61 15.05 3.27 -24.73
C ARG A 61 15.07 1.93 -24.00
N GLN A 62 15.88 0.99 -24.45
CA GLN A 62 15.90 -0.37 -23.90
C GLN A 62 16.38 -0.41 -22.43
N PRO A 63 17.48 0.26 -22.04
CA PRO A 63 17.88 0.35 -20.63
C PRO A 63 16.83 1.01 -19.75
N ILE A 64 16.18 2.09 -20.23
CA ILE A 64 15.09 2.77 -19.50
C ILE A 64 13.92 1.82 -19.25
N ALA A 65 13.53 1.04 -20.26
CA ALA A 65 12.46 0.04 -20.14
C ALA A 65 12.79 -1.03 -19.09
N TRP A 66 14.03 -1.52 -19.07
CA TRP A 66 14.49 -2.49 -18.09
C TRP A 66 14.52 -1.93 -16.66
N ILE A 67 15.02 -0.70 -16.48
CA ILE A 67 15.01 -0.03 -15.18
C ILE A 67 13.57 0.18 -14.69
N ALA A 68 12.68 0.67 -15.55
CA ALA A 68 11.27 0.84 -15.22
C ALA A 68 10.61 -0.50 -14.85
N THR A 69 10.94 -1.58 -15.54
CA THR A 69 10.46 -2.93 -15.25
C THR A 69 10.95 -3.42 -13.88
N ALA A 70 12.23 -3.23 -13.57
CA ALA A 70 12.80 -3.63 -12.28
C ALA A 70 12.16 -2.85 -11.11
N ILE A 71 12.01 -1.53 -11.24
CA ILE A 71 11.33 -0.69 -10.25
C ILE A 71 9.85 -1.09 -10.11
N GLY A 72 9.17 -1.31 -11.23
CA GLY A 72 7.78 -1.75 -11.26
C GLY A 72 7.58 -3.10 -10.58
N ALA A 73 8.48 -4.06 -10.78
CA ALA A 73 8.45 -5.36 -10.12
C ALA A 73 8.62 -5.23 -8.59
N CYS A 74 9.57 -4.42 -8.13
CA CYS A 74 9.75 -4.13 -6.71
C CYS A 74 8.52 -3.45 -6.09
N ALA A 75 7.92 -2.48 -6.79
CA ALA A 75 6.72 -1.80 -6.35
C ALA A 75 5.51 -2.75 -6.30
N LEU A 76 5.38 -3.66 -7.26
CA LEU A 76 4.33 -4.67 -7.28
C LEU A 76 4.47 -5.64 -6.10
N PHE A 77 5.68 -6.12 -5.83
CA PHE A 77 5.97 -6.96 -4.68
C PHE A 77 5.61 -6.27 -3.36
N PHE A 78 6.03 -5.01 -3.19
CA PHE A 78 5.69 -4.20 -2.02
C PHE A 78 4.18 -4.01 -1.87
N SER A 79 3.47 -3.70 -2.96
CA SER A 79 2.01 -3.58 -2.98
C SER A 79 1.33 -4.85 -2.45
N GLY A 80 1.80 -6.03 -2.86
CA GLY A 80 1.33 -7.32 -2.35
C GLY A 80 1.50 -7.47 -0.83
N LEU A 81 2.66 -7.10 -0.30
CA LEU A 81 2.91 -7.13 1.16
C LEU A 81 1.97 -6.19 1.92
N VAL A 82 1.72 -4.99 1.40
CA VAL A 82 0.80 -4.03 2.02
C VAL A 82 -0.63 -4.56 2.03
N VAL A 83 -1.08 -5.25 0.97
CA VAL A 83 -2.42 -5.88 0.95
C VAL A 83 -2.54 -6.92 2.06
N ILE A 84 -1.56 -7.81 2.20
CA ILE A 84 -1.54 -8.83 3.25
C ILE A 84 -1.56 -8.17 4.64
N ALA A 85 -0.74 -7.13 4.83
CA ALA A 85 -0.68 -6.37 6.08
C ALA A 85 -2.02 -5.69 6.41
N LEU A 86 -2.72 -5.12 5.42
CA LEU A 86 -4.04 -4.49 5.61
C LEU A 86 -5.10 -5.52 6.03
N ILE A 87 -5.12 -6.70 5.40
CA ILE A 87 -6.06 -7.77 5.75
C ILE A 87 -5.81 -8.23 7.19
N ASN A 88 -4.55 -8.52 7.52
CA ASN A 88 -4.17 -9.01 8.85
C ASN A 88 -4.38 -7.95 9.93
N GLY A 89 -4.04 -6.68 9.65
CA GLY A 89 -4.24 -5.58 10.58
C GLY A 89 -5.71 -5.29 10.86
N ARG A 90 -6.60 -5.38 9.85
CA ARG A 90 -8.05 -5.27 10.06
C ARG A 90 -8.59 -6.39 10.96
N LYS A 91 -8.16 -7.64 10.73
CA LYS A 91 -8.52 -8.77 11.61
C LYS A 91 -8.08 -8.53 13.05
N HIS A 92 -6.86 -8.04 13.25
CA HIS A 92 -6.35 -7.72 14.59
C HIS A 92 -7.13 -6.59 15.27
N VAL A 93 -7.49 -5.52 14.54
CA VAL A 93 -8.28 -4.42 15.10
C VAL A 93 -9.67 -4.89 15.52
N LEU A 94 -10.31 -5.76 14.72
CA LEU A 94 -11.59 -6.38 15.09
C LEU A 94 -11.48 -7.18 16.40
N SER A 95 -10.44 -8.00 16.55
CA SER A 95 -10.21 -8.74 17.79
C SER A 95 -10.01 -7.82 19.01
N LEU A 96 -9.31 -6.69 18.86
CA LEU A 96 -9.18 -5.70 19.94
C LEU A 96 -10.53 -5.05 20.29
N ILE A 97 -11.39 -4.80 19.30
CA ILE A 97 -12.74 -4.28 19.51
C ILE A 97 -13.60 -5.32 20.25
N ASP A 98 -13.53 -6.59 19.86
CA ASP A 98 -14.26 -7.68 20.53
C ASP A 98 -13.81 -7.83 21.99
N GLN A 99 -12.49 -7.75 22.25
CA GLN A 99 -11.96 -7.74 23.61
C GLN A 99 -12.45 -6.54 24.42
N LEU A 100 -12.47 -5.36 23.82
CA LEU A 100 -12.98 -4.15 24.46
C LEU A 100 -14.48 -4.28 24.79
N ASN A 101 -15.27 -4.85 23.88
CA ASN A 101 -16.71 -5.10 24.05
C ASN A 101 -16.99 -6.12 25.15
N ALA A 102 -16.26 -7.24 25.17
CA ALA A 102 -16.35 -8.24 26.23
C ALA A 102 -16.03 -7.63 27.60
N LYS A 103 -15.00 -6.77 27.66
CA LYS A 103 -14.55 -6.13 28.91
C LYS A 103 -15.48 -5.01 29.39
N THR A 104 -16.27 -4.42 28.50
CA THR A 104 -17.23 -3.34 28.82
C THR A 104 -18.68 -3.83 28.95
N GLY A 105 -18.93 -5.13 28.77
CA GLY A 105 -20.27 -5.71 28.81
C GLY A 105 -21.18 -5.27 27.66
N GLY A 106 -20.61 -5.06 26.46
CA GLY A 106 -21.37 -4.70 25.26
C GLY A 106 -21.86 -3.25 25.20
N LYS A 107 -21.29 -2.34 26.00
CA LYS A 107 -21.71 -0.93 26.10
C LYS A 107 -21.05 0.02 25.10
N VAL A 108 -20.11 -0.45 24.28
CA VAL A 108 -19.47 0.38 23.24
C VAL A 108 -20.24 0.18 21.94
N LYS A 109 -21.26 1.01 21.72
CA LYS A 109 -21.88 1.22 20.40
C LYS A 109 -21.10 2.29 19.64
#